data_AF-A0A821UU77-F1
#
_entry.id   AF-A0A821UU77-F1
#
_cell.length_a   1.000
_cell.length_b   1.000
_cell.length_c   1.000
_cell.angle_alpha   90.00
_cell.angle_beta   90.00
_cell.angle_gamma   90.00
#
_symmetry.space_group_name_H-M   'P 1'
#
loop_
_entity.id
_entity.type
_entity.pdbx_description
1 polymer ?
#
loop_
_entity_poly.entity_id
_entity_poly.type
_entity_poly.pdbx_seq_one_letter_code
_entity_poly.pdbx_strand_id
1 'polypeptide(L)'
;MKFLVIDETNRILDTELELDIRKLASLCLSLQEERVPWIFFATFSNQLQQLAKHVLCEDHIFFYESANVDVAHTIEEVPFTKKQDLNVV
;
A
#
# COMPACT_ATOMS: atom_id res chain seq x y z
N MET A 1 5.83 -22.23 7.13
CA MET A 1 4.89 -21.42 6.33
C MET A 1 5.74 -20.74 5.27
N LYS A 2 5.65 -21.15 4.01
CA LYS A 2 6.66 -20.80 2.99
C LYS A 2 6.52 -19.39 2.40
N PHE A 3 5.34 -18.80 2.52
CA PHE A 3 5.02 -17.52 1.88
C PHE A 3 4.71 -16.46 2.94
N LEU A 4 5.12 -15.23 2.65
CA LEU A 4 4.67 -14.02 3.33
C LEU A 4 3.99 -13.15 2.28
N VAL A 5 2.69 -12.91 2.44
CA VAL A 5 1.93 -12.06 1.52
C VAL A 5 1.47 -10.82 2.27
N ILE A 6 1.75 -9.66 1.70
CA ILE A 6 1.28 -8.36 2.19
C ILE A 6 0.41 -7.77 1.08
N ASP A 7 -0.90 -7.73 1.33
CA ASP A 7 -1.89 -7.23 0.38
C ASP A 7 -2.35 -5.81 0.76
N GLU A 8 -2.84 -5.05 -0.21
CA GLU A 8 -3.30 -3.67 -0.03
C GLU A 8 -2.29 -2.79 0.74
N THR A 9 -1.00 -2.94 0.41
CA THR A 9 0.09 -2.40 1.25
C THR A 9 0.00 -0.88 1.41
N ASN A 10 -0.55 -0.17 0.42
CA ASN A 10 -0.86 1.26 0.52
C ASN A 10 -1.73 1.59 1.74
N ARG A 11 -2.82 0.86 1.92
CA ARG A 11 -3.78 1.09 2.99
C ARG A 11 -3.18 0.79 4.37
N ILE A 12 -2.27 -0.18 4.42
CA ILE A 12 -1.53 -0.51 5.63
C ILE A 12 -0.62 0.65 6.03
N LEU A 13 0.04 1.29 5.07
CA LEU A 13 0.88 2.47 5.33
C LEU A 13 0.04 3.67 5.77
N ASP A 14 -1.17 3.84 5.25
CA ASP A 14 -2.09 4.92 5.62
C ASP A 14 -2.65 4.79 7.05
N THR A 15 -2.58 3.60 7.65
CA THR A 15 -3.17 3.30 8.97
C THR A 15 -2.15 3.27 10.11
N GLU A 16 -0.94 3.80 9.88
CA GLU A 16 0.19 3.79 10.82
C GLU A 16 0.66 2.39 11.27
N LEU A 17 0.17 1.33 10.62
CA LEU A 17 0.53 -0.07 10.91
C LEU A 17 1.91 -0.46 10.36
N GLU A 18 2.60 0.44 9.67
CA GLU A 18 3.90 0.19 9.04
C GLU A 18 4.91 -0.42 10.03
N LEU A 19 4.99 0.14 11.24
CA LEU A 19 5.96 -0.30 12.24
C LEU A 19 5.74 -1.77 12.62
N ASP A 20 4.49 -2.18 12.78
CA ASP A 20 4.16 -3.54 13.18
C ASP A 20 4.34 -4.53 12.02
N ILE A 21 4.06 -4.10 10.80
CA ILE A 21 4.34 -4.89 9.58
C ILE A 21 5.84 -5.12 9.43
N ARG A 22 6.68 -4.10 9.65
CA ARG A 22 8.14 -4.25 9.60
C ARG A 22 8.63 -5.26 10.63
N LYS A 23 8.12 -5.19 11.87
CA LYS A 23 8.46 -6.17 12.92
C LYS A 23 8.04 -7.58 12.53
N LEU A 24 6.81 -7.75 12.06
CA LEU A 24 6.26 -9.04 11.63
C LEU A 24 7.03 -9.62 10.44
N ALA A 25 7.36 -8.80 9.45
CA ALA A 25 8.15 -9.23 8.30
C ALA A 25 9.54 -9.68 8.73
N SER A 26 10.26 -8.90 9.55
CA SER A 26 11.57 -9.30 10.08
C SER A 26 11.52 -10.60 10.88
N LEU A 27 10.48 -10.79 11.69
CA LEU A 27 10.30 -12.03 12.44
C LEU A 27 10.01 -13.21 11.49
N CYS A 28 9.13 -13.01 10.49
CA CYS A 28 8.80 -14.07 9.55
C CYS A 28 10.01 -14.49 8.72
N LEU A 29 10.78 -13.53 8.22
CA LEU A 29 11.96 -13.75 7.39
C LEU A 29 13.10 -14.42 8.17
N SER A 30 13.28 -14.10 9.45
CA SER A 30 14.32 -14.73 10.29
C SER A 30 14.02 -16.19 10.68
N LEU A 31 12.76 -16.63 10.59
CA LEU A 31 12.35 -17.96 11.02
C LEU A 31 12.58 -19.07 9.97
N GLN A 32 12.69 -18.73 8.68
CA GLN A 32 12.93 -19.70 7.61
C GLN A 32 13.68 -19.04 6.44
N GLU A 33 14.83 -19.61 6.07
CA GLU A 33 15.70 -19.08 5.00
C GLU A 33 15.05 -19.10 3.61
N GLU A 34 14.04 -19.94 3.38
CA GLU A 34 13.38 -20.11 2.07
C GLU A 34 12.02 -19.40 1.95
N ARG A 35 11.74 -18.34 2.74
CA ARG A 35 10.47 -17.63 2.57
C ARG A 35 10.46 -16.79 1.30
N VAL A 36 9.34 -16.86 0.59
CA VAL A 36 9.10 -16.04 -0.60
C VAL A 36 8.13 -14.91 -0.23
N PRO A 37 8.60 -13.65 -0.11
CA PRO A 37 7.76 -12.51 0.18
C PRO A 37 7.07 -11.96 -1.08
N TRP A 38 5.79 -11.63 -0.97
CA TRP A 38 4.95 -11.08 -2.04
C TRP A 38 4.28 -9.81 -1.51
N ILE A 39 4.37 -8.73 -2.27
CA ILE A 39 3.77 -7.43 -1.91
C ILE A 39 2.83 -7.04 -3.04
N PHE A 40 1.57 -6.80 -2.69
CA PHE A 40 0.54 -6.28 -3.59
C PHE A 40 0.17 -4.85 -3.19
N PHE A 41 -0.02 -4.01 -4.20
CA PHE A 41 -0.22 -2.58 -4.04
C PHE A 41 -0.95 -2.00 -5.26
N ALA A 42 -1.71 -0.94 -5.03
CA ALA A 42 -2.37 -0.19 -6.10
C ALA A 42 -1.55 1.02 -6.56
N THR A 43 -0.73 1.60 -5.67
CA THR A 43 0.17 2.70 -6.03
C THR A 43 1.56 2.48 -5.41
N PHE A 44 2.62 3.00 -6.01
CA PHE A 44 3.99 2.72 -5.58
C PHE A 44 4.71 3.93 -4.97
N SER A 45 4.21 4.38 -3.81
CA SER A 45 4.75 5.55 -3.09
C SER A 45 6.18 5.33 -2.57
N ASN A 46 6.87 6.41 -2.22
CA ASN A 46 8.21 6.33 -1.64
C ASN A 46 8.25 5.50 -0.34
N GLN A 47 7.23 5.62 0.50
CA GLN A 47 7.14 4.85 1.76
C GLN A 47 7.00 3.36 1.48
N LEU A 48 6.19 2.98 0.48
CA LEU A 48 6.07 1.59 0.04
C LEU A 48 7.38 1.06 -0.54
N GLN A 49 8.11 1.86 -1.31
CA GLN A 49 9.44 1.47 -1.80
C GLN A 49 10.41 1.16 -0.65
N GLN A 50 10.38 1.95 0.43
CA GLN A 50 11.21 1.69 1.61
C GLN A 50 10.77 0.44 2.38
N LEU A 51 9.48 0.11 2.38
CA LEU A 51 8.99 -1.14 2.94
C LEU A 51 9.39 -2.34 2.06
N ALA A 52 9.23 -2.22 0.75
CA ALA A 52 9.60 -3.27 -0.20
C ALA A 52 11.10 -3.62 -0.11
N LYS A 53 11.99 -2.62 0.00
CA LYS A 53 13.43 -2.85 0.22
C LYS A 53 13.77 -3.59 1.52
N HIS A 54 12.92 -3.44 2.54
CA HIS A 54 13.11 -4.12 3.83
C HIS A 54 12.64 -5.57 3.78
N VAL A 55 11.63 -5.87 2.95
CA VAL A 55 10.93 -7.15 2.94
C VAL A 55 11.38 -8.07 1.80
N LEU A 56 11.72 -7.51 0.63
CA LEU A 56 12.09 -8.26 -0.58
C LEU A 56 13.60 -8.42 -0.70
N CYS A 57 14.04 -9.54 -1.27
CA CYS A 57 15.43 -9.79 -1.63
C CYS A 57 15.86 -8.96 -2.87
N GLU A 58 17.16 -8.87 -3.12
CA GLU A 58 17.72 -8.09 -4.24
C GLU A 58 17.28 -8.57 -5.63
N ASP A 59 16.83 -9.83 -5.75
CA ASP A 59 16.42 -10.50 -6.99
C ASP A 59 14.90 -10.49 -7.24
N HIS A 60 14.15 -9.60 -6.58
CA HIS A 60 12.70 -9.53 -6.74
C HIS A 60 12.28 -9.06 -8.15
N ILE A 61 11.13 -9.58 -8.59
CA ILE A 61 10.50 -9.16 -9.85
C ILE A 61 9.48 -8.07 -9.54
N PHE A 62 9.55 -6.97 -10.29
CA PHE A 62 8.65 -5.82 -10.13
C PHE A 62 7.69 -5.72 -11.31
N PHE A 63 6.39 -5.72 -11.00
CA PHE A 63 5.31 -5.46 -11.96
C PHE A 63 4.57 -4.20 -11.53
N TYR A 64 4.31 -3.30 -12.48
CA TYR A 64 3.60 -2.06 -12.23
C TYR A 64 2.73 -1.68 -13.41
N GLU A 65 1.50 -1.31 -13.11
CA GLU A 65 0.58 -0.67 -14.04
C GLU A 65 0.06 0.63 -13.40
N SER A 66 -0.30 1.60 -14.24
CA SER A 66 -0.89 2.85 -13.78
C SER A 66 -2.41 2.69 -13.60
N ALA A 67 -3.17 3.79 -13.62
CA ALA A 67 -4.62 3.72 -13.55
C ALA A 67 -5.19 2.77 -14.62
N ASN A 68 -6.22 2.01 -14.24
CA ASN A 68 -6.86 1.06 -15.13
C ASN A 68 -7.46 1.79 -16.35
N VAL A 69 -6.98 1.43 -17.55
CA VAL A 69 -7.41 2.02 -18.84
C VAL A 69 -8.84 1.64 -19.23
N ASP A 70 -9.39 0.58 -18.64
CA ASP A 70 -10.77 0.16 -18.85
C ASP A 70 -11.77 1.04 -18.07
N VAL A 71 -11.27 1.93 -17.20
CA VAL A 71 -12.09 2.87 -16.44
C VAL A 71 -12.05 4.24 -17.12
N ALA A 72 -13.21 4.69 -17.60
CA ALA A 72 -13.38 6.05 -18.12
C ALA A 72 -13.34 7.06 -16.96
N HIS A 73 -12.40 8.01 -17.02
CA HIS A 73 -12.25 9.07 -16.04
C HIS A 73 -12.76 10.40 -16.60
N THR A 74 -13.51 11.17 -15.82
CA THR A 74 -13.95 12.53 -16.17
C THR A 74 -13.62 13.47 -15.01
N ILE A 75 -13.05 14.63 -15.32
CA ILE A 75 -12.65 15.64 -14.33
C ILE A 75 -13.52 16.88 -14.58
N GLU A 76 -14.27 17.29 -13.56
CA GLU A 76 -15.14 18.47 -13.60
C GLU A 76 -14.74 19.47 -12.52
N GLU A 77 -14.72 20.76 -12.85
CA GLU A 77 -14.51 21.82 -11.86
C GLU A 77 -15.84 22.14 -11.16
N VAL A 78 -15.89 21.90 -9.85
CA VAL A 78 -17.08 22.18 -9.03
C VAL A 78 -16.77 23.31 -8.05
N PRO A 79 -17.48 24.45 -8.10
CA PRO A 79 -17.27 25.56 -7.17
C PRO A 79 -17.53 25.15 -5.72
N PHE A 80 -16.59 25.49 -4.83
CA PHE A 80 -16.74 25.21 -3.40
C PHE A 80 -17.88 26.05 -2.79
N THR A 81 -18.86 25.38 -2.18
CA THR A 81 -19.94 26.05 -1.43
C THR A 81 -19.85 25.66 0.03
N LYS A 82 -19.62 26.62 0.94
CA LYS A 82 -19.69 26.35 2.39
C LYS A 82 -21.13 26.01 2.76
N LYS A 83 -21.31 24.88 3.45
CA LYS A 83 -22.60 24.51 4.05
C LYS A 83 -22.97 25.61 5.07
N GLN A 84 -24.08 26.30 4.87
CA GLN A 84 -24.64 27.18 5.90
C GLN A 84 -25.22 26.29 7.00
N ASP A 85 -24.75 26.50 8.23
CA ASP A 85 -25.37 25.90 9.40
C ASP A 85 -26.79 26.47 9.52
N LEU A 86 -27.78 25.68 9.13
CA LEU A 86 -29.18 25.94 9.45
C LEU A 86 -29.30 25.78 10.97
N ASN A 87 -29.27 26.89 11.69
CA ASN A 87 -29.76 26.96 13.06
C ASN A 87 -31.24 26.57 13.04
N VAL A 88 -31.51 25.29 13.25
CA VAL A 88 -32.85 24.81 13.59
C VAL A 88 -33.11 25.30 15.01
N VAL A 89 -34.11 26.17 15.09
CA VAL A 89 -34.63 26.95 16.24
C VAL A 89 -34.57 26.21 17.57
#